data_AF-A0A8S3DAQ0-F1
#
_entry.id   AF-A0A8S3DAQ0-F1
#
_cell.length_a   1.000
_cell.length_b   1.000
_cell.length_c   1.000
_cell.angle_alpha   90.00
_cell.angle_beta   90.00
_cell.angle_gamma   90.00
#
_symmetry.space_group_name_H-M   'P 1'
#
loop_
_entity.id
_entity.type
_entity.pdbx_description
1 polymer ?
#
loop_
_entity_poly.entity_id
_entity_poly.type
_entity_poly.pdbx_seq_one_letter_code
_entity_poly.pdbx_strand_id
1 'polypeptide(L)' 'KSTTLFCTFDIRNLYTMLPQEETLDILMTFLHAHGYRKVKGISIDTIKKLASIILKDNVFAYGKKIYKQTTGGAMGSSLT' A
#
# COMPACT_ATOMS: atom_id res chain seq x y z
N LYS A 1 -16.69 13.03 39.36
CA LYS A 1 -16.82 13.82 38.11
C LYS A 1 -16.09 13.06 37.01
N SER A 2 -16.73 12.81 35.87
CA SER A 2 -16.07 12.13 34.74
C SER A 2 -15.02 13.06 34.11
N THR A 3 -13.82 12.53 33.84
CA THR A 3 -12.66 13.24 33.29
C THR A 3 -12.33 12.80 31.85
N THR A 4 -13.21 12.02 31.23
CA THR A 4 -12.94 11.41 29.92
C THR A 4 -12.98 12.45 28.80
N LEU A 5 -11.89 12.55 28.04
CA LEU A 5 -11.80 13.33 26.82
C LEU A 5 -12.05 12.42 25.61
N PHE A 6 -13.01 12.79 24.78
CA PHE A 6 -13.22 12.18 23.47
C PHE A 6 -12.57 13.04 22.40
N CYS A 7 -11.83 12.41 21.49
CA CYS A 7 -11.30 13.07 20.30
C CYS A 7 -11.53 12.17 19.08
N THR A 8 -11.68 12.83 17.93
CA THR A 8 -11.86 12.16 16.64
C THR A 8 -10.84 12.77 15.68
N PHE A 9 -10.19 11.90 14.89
CA PHE A 9 -9.30 12.32 13.83
C PHE A 9 -9.92 11.94 12.49
N ASP A 10 -10.00 12.91 11.58
CA ASP A 10 -10.40 12.71 10.19
C ASP A 10 -9.15 12.70 9.32
N ILE A 11 -8.79 11.53 8.78
CA ILE A 11 -7.66 11.39 7.86
C ILE A 11 -8.17 11.59 6.45
N ARG A 12 -7.82 12.73 5.86
CA ARG A 12 -8.19 13.04 4.48
C ARG A 12 -7.20 12.42 3.51
N ASN A 13 -7.72 11.92 2.38
CA ASN A 13 -6.91 11.50 1.23
C ASN A 13 -5.94 10.34 1.53
N LEU A 14 -6.27 9.45 2.47
CA LEU A 14 -5.40 8.36 2.89
C LEU A 14 -4.85 7.54 1.71
N TYR A 15 -5.72 7.12 0.80
CA TYR A 15 -5.31 6.33 -0.36
C TYR A 15 -4.43 7.11 -1.33
N THR A 16 -4.76 8.35 -1.65
CA THR A 16 -3.99 9.15 -2.63
C THR A 16 -2.66 9.66 -2.06
N MET A 17 -2.47 9.57 -0.73
CA MET A 17 -1.26 9.96 -0.02
C MET A 17 -0.47 8.76 0.52
N LEU A 18 -0.82 7.53 0.14
CA LEU A 18 -0.08 6.34 0.57
C LEU A 18 1.40 6.43 0.11
N PRO A 19 2.37 6.39 1.04
CA PRO A 19 3.78 6.50 0.72
C PRO A 19 4.28 5.16 0.15
N GLN A 20 4.48 5.10 -1.17
CA GLN A 20 4.65 3.85 -1.91
C GLN A 20 5.96 3.10 -1.56
N GLU A 21 7.08 3.81 -1.38
CA GLU A 21 8.37 3.19 -1.03
C GLU A 21 8.33 2.65 0.40
N GLU A 22 7.87 3.47 1.33
CA GLU A 22 7.72 3.13 2.74
C GLU A 22 6.76 1.94 2.91
N THR A 23 5.69 1.88 2.11
CA THR A 23 4.77 0.73 2.11
C THR A 23 5.48 -0.56 1.73
N LEU A 24 6.33 -0.54 0.70
CA LEU A 24 7.11 -1.72 0.29
C LEU A 24 8.10 -2.14 1.38
N ASP A 25 8.77 -1.19 2.01
CA ASP A 25 9.75 -1.48 3.05
C ASP A 25 9.09 -1.97 4.36
N ILE A 26 7.93 -1.43 4.72
CA ILE A 26 7.11 -1.94 5.82
C ILE A 26 6.68 -3.38 5.56
N LEU A 27 6.22 -3.70 4.34
CA LEU A 27 5.85 -5.07 3.96
C LEU A 27 7.03 -6.03 4.10
N MET A 28 8.23 -5.65 3.64
CA MET A 28 9.42 -6.48 3.77
C MET A 28 9.82 -6.67 5.22
N THR A 29 9.82 -5.59 6.00
CA THR A 29 10.13 -5.61 7.43
C THR A 29 9.17 -6.54 8.17
N PHE A 30 7.87 -6.47 7.86
CA PHE A 30 6.86 -7.34 8.44
C PHE A 30 7.13 -8.82 8.15
N LEU A 31 7.40 -9.18 6.89
CA LEU A 31 7.68 -10.56 6.50
C LEU A 31 8.95 -11.08 7.17
N HIS A 32 10.01 -10.28 7.22
CA HIS A 32 11.26 -10.65 7.88
C HIS A 32 11.10 -10.79 9.39
N ALA A 33 10.39 -9.87 10.05
CA ALA A 33 10.15 -9.90 11.49
C ALA A 33 9.38 -11.16 11.94
N HIS A 34 8.53 -11.70 11.07
CA HIS A 34 7.79 -12.95 11.32
C HIS A 34 8.52 -14.20 10.79
N GLY A 35 9.80 -14.08 10.43
CA GLY A 35 10.64 -15.21 10.04
C GLY A 35 10.32 -15.81 8.67
N TYR A 36 9.51 -15.13 7.84
CA TYR A 36 9.26 -15.59 6.49
C TYR A 36 10.55 -15.49 5.66
N ARG A 37 10.79 -16.51 4.83
CA ARG A 37 11.74 -16.47 3.70
C ARG A 37 11.02 -16.65 2.37
N LYS A 38 9.87 -17.34 2.42
CA LYS A 38 8.94 -17.56 1.32
C LYS A 38 7.51 -17.54 1.84
N VAL A 39 6.56 -17.09 1.04
CA VAL A 39 5.12 -17.18 1.30
C VAL A 39 4.51 -18.06 0.22
N LYS A 40 3.91 -19.19 0.60
CA LYS A 40 3.34 -20.19 -0.35
C LYS A 40 4.31 -20.57 -1.47
N GLY A 41 5.61 -20.69 -1.16
CA GLY A 41 6.66 -21.03 -2.12
C GLY A 41 7.27 -19.84 -2.89
N ILE A 42 6.69 -18.65 -2.82
CA ILE A 42 7.19 -17.44 -3.48
C ILE A 42 8.21 -16.74 -2.56
N SER A 43 9.38 -16.34 -3.09
CA SER A 43 10.37 -15.60 -2.29
C SER A 43 9.89 -14.20 -1.91
N ILE A 44 10.40 -13.68 -0.80
CA ILE A 44 10.09 -12.32 -0.35
C ILE A 44 10.50 -11.27 -1.40
N ASP A 45 11.62 -11.45 -2.09
CA ASP A 45 12.04 -10.55 -3.17
C ASP A 45 11.03 -10.52 -4.33
N THR A 46 10.49 -11.69 -4.69
CA THR A 46 9.43 -11.77 -5.70
C THR A 46 8.16 -11.09 -5.22
N ILE A 47 7.79 -11.24 -3.94
CA ILE A 47 6.65 -10.53 -3.34
C ILE A 47 6.88 -9.01 -3.38
N LYS A 48 8.08 -8.52 -3.03
CA LYS A 48 8.43 -7.09 -3.14
C LYS A 48 8.24 -6.59 -4.56
N LYS A 49 8.72 -7.35 -5.54
CA LYS A 49 8.63 -6.99 -6.95
C LYS A 49 7.19 -6.93 -7.45
N LEU A 50 6.37 -7.93 -7.08
CA LEU A 50 4.95 -7.95 -7.43
C LEU A 50 4.19 -6.78 -6.79
N ALA A 51 4.42 -6.53 -5.50
CA ALA A 51 3.82 -5.39 -4.80
C ALA A 51 4.26 -4.05 -5.41
N SER A 52 5.54 -3.93 -5.81
CA SER A 52 6.06 -2.73 -6.46
C SER A 52 5.37 -2.45 -7.80
N ILE A 53 5.09 -3.49 -8.59
CA ILE A 53 4.37 -3.32 -9.87
C ILE A 53 2.96 -2.79 -9.60
N ILE A 54 2.24 -3.36 -8.64
CA ILE A 54 0.88 -2.94 -8.33
C ILE A 54 0.84 -1.49 -7.80
N LEU A 55 1.80 -1.10 -6.94
CA LEU A 55 1.82 0.23 -6.34
C LEU A 55 2.34 1.32 -7.31
N LYS A 56 3.40 1.03 -8.07
CA LYS A 56 4.10 2.05 -8.87
C LYS A 56 3.73 2.06 -10.34
N ASP A 57 3.23 0.94 -10.86
CA ASP A 57 2.89 0.78 -12.28
C ASP A 57 1.39 0.64 -12.49
N ASN A 58 0.59 1.15 -11.56
CA ASN A 58 -0.85 1.20 -11.73
C ASN A 58 -1.24 2.15 -12.88
N VAL A 59 -1.98 1.62 -13.84
CA VAL A 59 -2.47 2.32 -15.03
C VAL A 59 -3.97 2.15 -15.13
N PHE A 60 -4.69 3.24 -15.39
CA PHE A 60 -6.13 3.22 -15.53
C PHE A 60 -6.59 4.03 -16.74
N ALA A 61 -7.74 3.64 -17.29
CA ALA A 61 -8.39 4.35 -18.38
C ALA A 61 -9.46 5.28 -17.83
N TYR A 62 -9.50 6.51 -18.34
CA TYR A 62 -10.58 7.45 -18.08
C TYR A 62 -10.97 8.16 -19.37
N GLY A 63 -12.21 7.94 -19.83
CA GLY A 63 -12.64 8.33 -21.16
C GLY A 63 -11.84 7.62 -22.26
N LYS A 64 -11.21 8.39 -23.15
CA LYS A 64 -10.36 7.89 -24.25
C LYS A 64 -8.86 8.02 -23.97
N LYS A 65 -8.47 8.23 -22.71
CA LYS A 65 -7.09 8.47 -22.29
C LYS A 65 -6.65 7.44 -21.26
N ILE A 66 -5.36 7.12 -21.29
CA ILE A 66 -4.69 6.22 -20.37
C ILE A 66 -3.82 7.06 -19.44
N TYR A 67 -3.91 6.79 -18.14
CA TYR A 67 -3.19 7.51 -17.10
C TYR A 67 -2.40 6.54 -16.24
N LYS A 68 -1.20 6.95 -15.83
CA LYS A 68 -0.41 6.27 -14.81
C LYS A 68 -0.63 6.98 -13.49
N GLN A 69 -0.97 6.23 -12.45
CA GLN A 69 -1.00 6.77 -11.10
C GLN A 69 0.45 6.92 -10.60
N THR A 70 0.83 8.13 -10.22
CA THR A 70 2.19 8.44 -9.75
C THR A 70 2.29 8.65 -8.25
N THR A 71 1.14 8.75 -7.55
CA THR A 71 1.07 8.97 -6.11
C THR A 71 -0.04 8.14 -5.48
N GLY A 72 0.19 7.69 -4.25
CA GLY A 72 -0.77 6.93 -3.47
C GLY A 72 -1.01 5.51 -3.96
N GLY A 73 -2.14 4.94 -3.56
CA GLY A 73 -2.65 3.64 -3.95
C GLY A 73 -3.93 3.75 -4.77
N ALA A 74 -4.22 2.73 -5.57
CA ALA A 74 -5.42 2.65 -6.39
C ALA A 74 -6.61 2.25 -5.51
N MET A 75 -7.54 3.17 -5.24
CA MET A 75 -8.71 2.84 -4.43
C MET A 75 -9.47 1.64 -5.02
N GLY A 76 -9.69 0.61 -4.20
CA GLY A 76 -10.37 -0.62 -4.62
C GLY A 76 -9.47 -1.70 -5.23
N SER A 77 -8.14 -1.48 -5.27
CA SER A 77 -7.19 -2.54 -5.59
C SER A 77 -7.15 -3.59 -4.48
N SER A 78 -6.93 -4.86 -4.83
CA SER A 78 -6.78 -5.93 -3.83
C SER A 78 -5.58 -5.75 -2.90
N LEU A 79 -4.64 -4.86 -3.25
CA LEU A 79 -3.44 -4.56 -2.44
C LEU A 79 -3.57 -3.27 -1.61
N THR A 80 -4.59 -2.44 -1.85
CA THR A 80 -4.79 -1.16 -1.15
C THR A 80 -6.26 -0.95 -0.81
#